data_AF-A0A072TJP3-F1
#
_entry.id   AF-A0A072TJP3-F1
#
_cell.length_a   1.000
_cell.length_b   1.000
_cell.length_c   1.000
_cell.angle_alpha   90.00
_cell.angle_beta   90.00
_cell.angle_gamma   90.00
#
_symmetry.space_group_name_H-M   'P 1'
#
loop_
_entity.id
_entity.type
_entity.pdbx_description
1 polymer ?
#
loop_
_entity_poly.entity_id
_entity_poly.type
_entity_poly.pdbx_seq_one_letter_code
_entity_poly.pdbx_strand_id
1 'polypeptide(L)'
;MACRGNNNKEEEVFRCMKRERPNAVAADEEEEEHQDSNIRRIIRSEFFKLKSLINEKKDDLMNTASDKFDSILHDFDKLDEQVKKPQEQIVDAEALLDLTRTLVGSVNSMVNEGVTPSQFVSSLLKHYAHPPNTSIDWQKLGIFVSPIFLTVHGSSTMLDPMESQLKRRKAIVL
;
A
#
# COMPACT_ATOMS: atom_id res chain seq x y z
N MET A 1 59.32 18.98 17.58
CA MET A 1 58.07 18.20 17.47
C MET A 1 56.91 19.18 17.62
N ALA A 2 56.03 19.22 16.62
CA ALA A 2 55.20 20.36 16.26
C ALA A 2 54.02 20.62 17.20
N CYS A 3 53.66 21.91 17.28
CA CYS A 3 52.48 22.46 17.92
C CYS A 3 51.23 22.38 17.03
N ARG A 4 50.12 22.05 17.69
CA ARG A 4 48.70 22.43 17.51
C ARG A 4 48.36 23.58 16.53
N GLY A 5 47.29 23.41 15.73
CA GLY A 5 46.58 24.55 15.12
C GLY A 5 45.55 24.25 14.01
N ASN A 6 44.28 24.18 14.40
CA ASN A 6 43.05 24.67 13.73
C ASN A 6 42.43 24.00 12.49
N ASN A 7 41.28 23.39 12.77
CA ASN A 7 40.15 23.04 11.91
C ASN A 7 39.50 24.28 11.26
N ASN A 8 38.69 24.06 10.20
CA ASN A 8 37.66 24.94 9.60
C ASN A 8 37.95 25.54 8.22
N LYS A 9 38.34 24.74 7.21
CA LYS A 9 38.40 25.21 5.81
C LYS A 9 37.91 24.23 4.73
N GLU A 10 37.29 23.10 5.08
CA GLU A 10 36.87 22.11 4.06
C GLU A 10 35.35 22.09 3.76
N GLU A 11 34.54 22.93 4.41
CA GLU A 11 33.07 22.97 4.19
C GLU A 11 32.58 24.08 3.22
N GLU A 12 33.46 24.71 2.44
CA GLU A 12 33.10 25.86 1.58
C GLU A 12 33.30 25.63 0.07
N VAL A 13 33.31 24.37 -0.41
CA VAL A 13 33.57 24.04 -1.83
C VAL A 13 32.29 23.90 -2.69
N PHE A 14 31.09 23.97 -2.13
CA PHE A 14 29.84 23.98 -2.92
C PHE A 14 29.10 25.32 -2.85
N ARG A 15 29.80 26.39 -3.25
CA ARG A 15 29.18 27.70 -3.50
C ARG A 15 29.30 28.07 -4.98
N CYS A 16 28.16 27.98 -5.66
CA CYS A 16 27.64 28.93 -6.64
C CYS A 16 28.62 29.50 -7.68
N MET A 17 28.56 28.99 -8.93
CA MET A 17 28.52 29.79 -10.17
C MET A 17 28.71 28.88 -11.40
N LYS A 18 27.64 28.69 -12.19
CA LYS A 18 27.60 29.19 -13.58
C LYS A 18 26.19 29.12 -14.12
N ARG A 19 25.65 30.32 -14.30
CA ARG A 19 24.40 30.65 -14.99
C ARG A 19 24.70 30.67 -16.48
N GLU A 20 24.03 29.84 -17.26
CA GLU A 20 23.85 30.08 -18.70
C GLU A 20 22.35 30.05 -19.01
N ARG A 21 21.86 31.15 -19.57
CA ARG A 21 20.57 31.24 -20.24
C ARG A 21 20.82 30.97 -21.73
N PRO A 22 20.04 30.11 -22.39
CA PRO A 22 19.69 30.30 -23.77
C PRO A 22 18.29 30.87 -23.89
N ASN A 23 18.13 31.61 -24.97
CA ASN A 23 17.05 32.52 -25.30
C ASN A 23 15.79 31.76 -25.76
N ALA A 24 14.63 32.38 -25.54
CA ALA A 24 13.30 31.88 -25.85
C ALA A 24 13.02 31.79 -27.37
N VAL A 25 12.48 30.67 -27.84
CA VAL A 25 11.36 30.41 -28.80
C VAL A 25 11.20 28.86 -28.80
N ALA A 26 10.06 28.17 -28.74
CA ALA A 26 8.65 28.42 -28.97
C ALA A 26 7.83 27.54 -28.00
N ALA A 27 6.57 27.91 -27.78
CA ALA A 27 5.61 27.22 -26.94
C ALA A 27 5.42 25.74 -27.32
N ASP A 28 5.63 24.86 -26.33
CA ASP A 28 4.68 23.80 -26.03
C ASP A 28 4.19 24.09 -24.60
N GLU A 29 2.92 24.47 -24.49
CA GLU A 29 2.22 24.59 -23.22
C GLU A 29 1.95 23.16 -22.72
N GLU A 30 2.95 22.51 -22.17
CA GLU A 30 2.70 21.52 -21.13
C GLU A 30 2.26 22.32 -19.91
N GLU A 31 0.94 22.39 -19.69
CA GLU A 31 0.35 22.87 -18.44
C GLU A 31 0.85 21.96 -17.30
N GLU A 32 2.08 22.18 -16.83
CA GLU A 32 2.48 21.72 -15.51
C GLU A 32 1.52 22.41 -14.54
N GLU A 33 0.50 21.68 -14.08
CA GLU A 33 -0.32 22.09 -12.95
C GLU A 33 0.61 22.41 -11.78
N HIS A 34 0.91 23.70 -11.62
CA HIS A 34 1.59 24.24 -10.47
C HIS A 34 0.61 24.13 -9.29
N GLN A 35 0.55 22.93 -8.71
CA GLN A 35 -0.20 22.69 -7.49
C GLN A 35 0.30 23.66 -6.42
N ASP A 36 -0.59 24.52 -5.91
CA ASP A 36 -0.21 25.61 -5.02
C ASP A 36 0.55 25.10 -3.78
N SER A 37 1.54 25.85 -3.35
CA SER A 37 2.38 25.52 -2.20
C SER A 37 1.58 25.37 -0.90
N ASN A 38 0.46 26.10 -0.74
CA ASN A 38 -0.39 25.96 0.43
C ASN A 38 -1.20 24.66 0.36
N ILE A 39 -1.71 24.29 -0.81
CA ILE A 39 -2.42 23.01 -1.03
C ILE A 39 -1.52 21.85 -0.63
N ARG A 40 -0.26 21.84 -1.08
CA ARG A 40 0.73 20.82 -0.71
C ARG A 40 0.94 20.71 0.80
N ARG A 41 1.03 21.85 1.50
CA ARG A 41 1.18 21.88 2.96
C ARG A 41 -0.06 21.33 3.66
N ILE A 42 -1.25 21.67 3.17
CA ILE A 42 -2.52 21.16 3.68
C ILE A 42 -2.57 19.64 3.53
N ILE A 43 -2.28 19.10 2.34
CA ILE A 43 -2.26 17.65 2.08
C ILE A 43 -1.37 16.92 3.09
N ARG A 44 -0.12 17.38 3.27
CA ARG A 44 0.80 16.76 4.25
C ARG A 44 0.27 16.83 5.68
N SER A 45 -0.41 17.93 6.04
CA SER A 45 -1.00 18.08 7.36
C SER A 45 -2.21 17.17 7.56
N GLU A 46 -3.02 16.93 6.54
CA GLU A 46 -4.16 16.02 6.59
C GLU A 46 -3.69 14.57 6.70
N PHE A 47 -2.67 14.14 5.93
CA PHE A 47 -2.09 12.81 6.10
C PHE A 47 -1.48 12.62 7.49
N PHE A 48 -0.86 13.66 8.05
CA PHE A 48 -0.36 13.61 9.42
C PHE A 48 -1.49 13.40 10.43
N LYS A 49 -2.63 14.09 10.26
CA LYS A 49 -3.82 13.88 11.10
C LYS A 49 -4.37 12.47 10.93
N LEU A 50 -4.45 11.97 9.70
CA LEU A 50 -4.93 10.62 9.39
C LEU A 50 -4.06 9.55 10.06
N LYS A 51 -2.73 9.71 10.01
CA LYS A 51 -1.78 8.85 10.71
C LYS A 51 -1.95 8.88 12.22
N SER A 52 -2.21 10.05 12.80
CA SER A 52 -2.55 10.16 14.22
C SER A 52 -3.87 9.44 14.55
N LEU A 53 -4.88 9.58 13.69
CA LEU A 53 -6.19 8.94 13.84
C LEU A 53 -6.09 7.41 13.78
N ILE A 54 -5.31 6.87 12.83
CA ILE A 54 -5.03 5.43 12.71
C ILE A 54 -4.48 4.89 14.03
N ASN A 55 -3.51 5.58 14.61
CA ASN A 55 -2.89 5.16 15.87
C ASN A 55 -3.86 5.28 17.07
N GLU A 56 -4.68 6.32 17.11
CA GLU A 56 -5.67 6.52 18.18
C GLU A 56 -6.81 5.50 18.13
N LYS A 57 -7.29 5.17 16.93
CA LYS A 57 -8.43 4.28 16.69
C LYS A 57 -8.03 2.83 16.40
N LYS A 58 -6.79 2.44 16.68
CA LYS A 58 -6.26 1.11 16.32
C LYS A 58 -7.12 -0.06 16.82
N ASP A 59 -7.74 0.10 17.99
CA ASP A 59 -8.54 -0.96 18.63
C ASP A 59 -9.93 -1.06 17.99
N ASP A 60 -10.49 0.08 17.56
CA ASP A 60 -11.78 0.16 16.86
C ASP A 60 -11.67 -0.28 15.39
N LEU A 61 -10.48 -0.24 14.81
CA LEU A 61 -10.19 -0.59 13.42
C LEU A 61 -10.49 -2.06 13.08
N MET A 62 -10.39 -2.96 14.06
CA MET A 62 -10.71 -4.39 13.88
C MET A 62 -12.08 -4.79 14.39
N ASN A 63 -12.79 -3.86 15.01
CA ASN A 63 -14.14 -4.12 15.47
C ASN A 63 -15.09 -4.17 14.27
N THR A 64 -15.64 -5.35 13.97
CA THR A 64 -16.57 -5.54 12.85
C THR A 64 -17.89 -4.78 13.00
N ALA A 65 -18.20 -4.25 14.18
CA ALA A 65 -19.35 -3.37 14.41
C ALA A 65 -18.99 -1.87 14.27
N SER A 66 -17.72 -1.55 14.07
CA SER A 66 -17.22 -0.19 13.93
C SER A 66 -17.09 0.18 12.45
N ASP A 67 -17.48 1.40 12.12
CA ASP A 67 -17.32 2.02 10.81
C ASP A 67 -15.94 2.69 10.63
N LYS A 68 -15.05 2.55 11.62
CA LYS A 68 -13.79 3.32 11.66
C LYS A 68 -12.82 2.94 10.55
N PHE A 69 -12.74 1.66 10.21
CA PHE A 69 -11.93 1.22 9.07
C PHE A 69 -12.42 1.85 7.77
N ASP A 70 -13.71 1.73 7.48
CA ASP A 70 -14.32 2.28 6.26
C ASP A 70 -14.18 3.81 6.19
N SER A 71 -14.39 4.50 7.32
CA SER A 71 -14.22 5.95 7.40
C SER A 71 -12.77 6.39 7.16
N ILE A 72 -11.80 5.71 7.76
CA ILE A 72 -10.37 6.02 7.57
C ILE A 72 -9.95 5.75 6.13
N LEU A 73 -10.41 4.64 5.55
CA LEU A 73 -10.09 4.30 4.16
C LEU A 73 -10.73 5.29 3.18
N HIS A 74 -11.97 5.70 3.42
CA HIS A 74 -12.62 6.73 2.61
C HIS A 74 -11.88 8.09 2.70
N ASP A 75 -11.46 8.50 3.91
CA ASP A 75 -10.68 9.73 4.09
C ASP A 75 -9.30 9.63 3.42
N PHE A 76 -8.71 8.43 3.42
CA PHE A 76 -7.46 8.12 2.71
C PHE A 76 -7.65 8.28 1.20
N ASP A 77 -8.63 7.60 0.60
CA ASP A 77 -8.90 7.64 -0.84
C ASP A 77 -9.15 9.08 -1.34
N LYS A 78 -9.93 9.85 -0.58
CA LYS A 78 -10.19 11.27 -0.88
C LYS A 78 -8.92 12.13 -0.86
N LEU A 79 -7.96 11.77 -0.02
CA LEU A 79 -6.71 12.52 0.10
C LEU A 79 -5.71 12.11 -0.99
N ASP A 80 -5.68 10.82 -1.35
CA ASP A 80 -4.87 10.28 -2.46
C ASP A 80 -5.21 10.95 -3.80
N GLU A 81 -6.50 11.21 -4.08
CA GLU A 81 -6.93 11.95 -5.29
C GLU A 81 -6.27 13.32 -5.46
N GLN A 82 -5.77 13.92 -4.36
CA GLN A 82 -5.14 15.23 -4.35
C GLN A 82 -3.61 15.16 -4.46
N VAL A 83 -3.01 13.97 -4.41
CA VAL A 83 -1.56 13.75 -4.43
C VAL A 83 -1.03 13.77 -5.86
N LYS A 84 -0.32 14.84 -6.24
CA LYS A 84 0.28 14.99 -7.58
C LYS A 84 1.80 15.03 -7.60
N LYS A 85 2.42 15.23 -6.43
CA LYS A 85 3.84 15.54 -6.33
C LYS A 85 4.57 14.45 -5.53
N PRO A 86 5.85 14.17 -5.85
CA PRO A 86 6.57 13.05 -5.25
C PRO A 86 6.70 13.12 -3.74
N GLN A 87 6.79 14.32 -3.16
CA GLN A 87 6.92 14.47 -1.71
C GLN A 87 5.64 14.05 -0.98
N GLU A 88 4.48 14.35 -1.55
CA GLU A 88 3.18 13.99 -1.02
C GLU A 88 2.92 12.50 -1.17
N GLN A 89 3.38 11.87 -2.27
CA GLN A 89 3.33 10.42 -2.46
C GLN A 89 4.10 9.65 -1.38
N ILE A 90 5.21 10.20 -0.87
CA ILE A 90 5.94 9.59 0.25
C ILE A 90 5.07 9.61 1.52
N VAL A 91 4.44 10.75 1.80
CA VAL A 91 3.61 10.91 3.01
C VAL A 91 2.35 10.02 2.93
N ASP A 92 1.75 9.93 1.75
CA ASP A 92 0.65 9.02 1.44
C ASP A 92 1.03 7.55 1.69
N ALA A 93 2.12 7.08 1.07
CA ALA A 93 2.62 5.72 1.24
C ALA A 93 2.98 5.41 2.70
N GLU A 94 3.50 6.38 3.45
CA GLU A 94 3.74 6.22 4.89
C GLU A 94 2.44 6.04 5.69
N ALA A 95 1.39 6.81 5.38
CA ALA A 95 0.08 6.66 6.03
C ALA A 95 -0.55 5.29 5.72
N LEU A 96 -0.47 4.83 4.48
CA LEU A 96 -0.97 3.51 4.08
C LEU A 96 -0.21 2.38 4.75
N LEU A 97 1.11 2.52 4.86
CA LEU A 97 1.97 1.55 5.54
C LEU A 97 1.63 1.47 7.03
N ASP A 98 1.37 2.59 7.70
CA ASP A 98 1.01 2.60 9.11
C ASP A 98 -0.39 2.03 9.37
N LEU A 99 -1.35 2.30 8.48
CA LEU A 99 -2.65 1.61 8.49
C LEU A 99 -2.45 0.09 8.36
N THR A 100 -1.69 -0.35 7.36
CA THR A 100 -1.42 -1.76 7.09
C THR A 100 -0.73 -2.44 8.27
N ARG A 101 0.30 -1.82 8.83
CA ARG A 101 1.02 -2.33 10.02
C ARG A 101 0.09 -2.48 11.21
N THR A 102 -0.80 -1.52 11.43
CA THR A 102 -1.79 -1.56 12.50
C THR A 102 -2.72 -2.75 12.33
N LEU A 103 -3.28 -2.93 11.13
CA LEU A 103 -4.17 -4.05 10.81
C LEU A 103 -3.46 -5.41 10.96
N VAL A 104 -2.28 -5.56 10.37
CA VAL A 104 -1.48 -6.79 10.45
C VAL A 104 -1.10 -7.09 11.90
N GLY A 105 -0.70 -6.08 12.66
CA GLY A 105 -0.39 -6.22 14.09
C GLY A 105 -1.58 -6.76 14.88
N SER A 106 -2.78 -6.20 14.64
CA SER A 106 -3.99 -6.65 15.31
C SER A 106 -4.43 -8.06 14.89
N VAL A 107 -4.37 -8.40 13.60
CA VAL A 107 -4.66 -9.76 13.10
C VAL A 107 -3.69 -10.76 13.72
N ASN A 108 -2.39 -10.46 13.76
CA ASN A 108 -1.40 -11.32 14.41
C ASN A 108 -1.68 -11.50 15.91
N SER A 109 -2.11 -10.45 16.60
CA SER A 109 -2.55 -10.54 18.00
C SER A 109 -3.73 -11.50 18.18
N MET A 110 -4.74 -11.41 17.30
CA MET A 110 -5.89 -12.33 17.33
C MET A 110 -5.50 -13.78 17.03
N VAL A 111 -4.61 -13.99 16.08
CA VAL A 111 -4.11 -15.34 15.74
C VAL A 111 -3.28 -15.91 16.90
N ASN A 112 -2.48 -15.09 17.58
CA ASN A 112 -1.68 -15.50 18.73
C ASN A 112 -2.52 -15.87 19.95
N GLU A 113 -3.68 -15.25 20.14
CA GLU A 113 -4.65 -15.65 21.17
C GLU A 113 -5.32 -16.99 20.84
N GLY A 114 -5.30 -17.38 19.56
CA GLY A 114 -5.69 -18.68 19.06
C GLY A 114 -7.20 -18.88 18.95
N VAL A 115 -7.65 -19.46 17.84
CA VAL A 115 -9.03 -19.96 17.74
C VAL A 115 -9.08 -21.31 18.44
N THR A 116 -9.81 -21.41 19.55
CA THR A 116 -10.02 -22.70 20.19
C THR A 116 -10.91 -23.58 19.31
N PRO A 117 -10.75 -24.92 19.33
CA PRO A 117 -11.60 -25.82 18.56
C PRO A 117 -13.11 -25.60 18.81
N SER A 118 -13.50 -25.25 20.04
CA SER A 118 -14.89 -24.96 20.38
C SER A 118 -15.41 -23.66 19.76
N GLN A 119 -14.59 -22.61 19.70
CA GLN A 119 -14.92 -21.36 19.02
C GLN A 119 -15.10 -21.58 17.51
N PHE A 120 -14.24 -22.38 16.90
CA PHE A 120 -14.34 -22.77 15.50
C PHE A 120 -15.64 -23.54 15.21
N VAL A 121 -15.91 -24.62 15.96
CA VAL A 121 -17.12 -25.43 15.79
C VAL A 121 -18.39 -24.62 16.06
N SER A 122 -18.39 -23.76 17.08
CA SER A 122 -19.54 -22.89 17.39
C SER A 122 -19.82 -21.91 16.26
N SER A 123 -18.78 -21.35 15.64
CA SER A 123 -18.90 -20.45 14.48
C SER A 123 -19.41 -21.19 13.25
N LEU A 124 -18.92 -22.40 12.97
CA LEU A 124 -19.43 -23.24 11.88
C LEU A 124 -20.92 -23.53 12.06
N LEU A 125 -21.33 -23.94 13.27
CA LEU A 125 -22.74 -24.23 13.55
C LEU A 125 -23.60 -22.97 13.45
N LYS A 126 -23.12 -21.83 13.97
CA LYS A 126 -23.85 -20.55 13.92
C LYS A 126 -24.17 -20.10 12.49
N HIS A 127 -23.22 -20.28 11.56
CA HIS A 127 -23.36 -19.73 10.20
C HIS A 127 -23.85 -20.75 9.15
N TYR A 128 -23.56 -22.03 9.38
CA TYR A 128 -23.75 -23.08 8.40
C TYR A 128 -24.55 -24.28 8.90
N ALA A 129 -25.05 -24.31 10.13
CA ALA A 129 -25.92 -25.42 10.52
C ALA A 129 -27.29 -25.35 9.83
N HIS A 130 -27.82 -26.53 9.47
CA HIS A 130 -29.21 -26.67 9.04
C HIS A 130 -30.11 -26.91 10.27
N PRO A 131 -31.26 -26.22 10.40
CA PRO A 131 -32.22 -26.53 11.45
C PRO A 131 -32.67 -28.00 11.37
N PRO A 132 -32.72 -28.75 12.49
CA PRO A 132 -32.37 -28.35 13.85
C PRO A 132 -30.87 -28.56 14.12
N ASN A 133 -30.06 -27.50 13.99
CA ASN A 133 -28.65 -27.26 14.36
C ASN A 133 -27.68 -28.45 14.59
N THR A 134 -27.90 -29.60 13.94
CA THR A 134 -27.22 -30.87 14.23
C THR A 134 -26.23 -31.27 13.14
N SER A 135 -26.32 -30.62 11.97
CA SER A 135 -25.43 -30.87 10.84
C SER A 135 -25.08 -29.57 10.13
N ILE A 136 -23.84 -29.51 9.63
CA ILE A 136 -23.31 -28.42 8.82
C ILE A 136 -23.78 -28.61 7.37
N ASP A 137 -24.32 -27.55 6.77
CA ASP A 137 -24.57 -27.44 5.35
C ASP A 137 -23.23 -27.21 4.61
N TRP A 138 -22.59 -28.33 4.27
CA TRP A 138 -21.31 -28.34 3.55
C TRP A 138 -21.42 -27.73 2.16
N GLN A 139 -22.59 -27.77 1.52
CA GLN A 139 -22.79 -27.15 0.21
C GLN A 139 -22.75 -25.62 0.34
N LYS A 140 -23.48 -25.06 1.31
CA LYS A 140 -23.46 -23.62 1.61
C LYS A 140 -22.06 -23.14 2.01
N LEU A 141 -21.38 -23.90 2.88
CA LEU A 141 -20.00 -23.59 3.27
C LEU A 141 -19.08 -23.62 2.05
N GLY A 142 -19.16 -24.67 1.22
CA GLY A 142 -18.36 -24.84 0.01
C GLY A 142 -18.53 -23.68 -0.97
N ILE A 143 -19.77 -23.26 -1.23
CA ILE A 143 -20.07 -22.10 -2.09
C ILE A 143 -19.46 -20.82 -1.52
N PHE A 144 -19.56 -20.61 -0.19
CA PHE A 144 -19.03 -19.43 0.47
C PHE A 144 -17.49 -19.35 0.43
N VAL A 145 -16.79 -20.46 0.64
CA VAL A 145 -15.31 -20.47 0.69
C VAL A 145 -14.66 -20.63 -0.69
N SER A 146 -15.40 -21.12 -1.69
CA SER A 146 -14.90 -21.35 -3.05
C SER A 146 -14.17 -20.14 -3.66
N PRO A 147 -14.69 -18.89 -3.58
CA PRO A 147 -13.99 -17.71 -4.10
C PRO A 147 -12.60 -17.47 -3.50
N ILE A 148 -12.35 -17.87 -2.24
CA ILE A 148 -11.04 -17.71 -1.60
C ILE A 148 -9.98 -18.54 -2.34
N PHE A 149 -10.36 -19.71 -2.83
CA PHE A 149 -9.45 -20.61 -3.56
C PHE A 149 -9.42 -20.32 -5.08
N LEU A 150 -10.46 -19.69 -5.61
CA LEU A 150 -10.58 -19.38 -7.05
C LEU A 150 -10.04 -18.00 -7.43
N THR A 151 -9.82 -17.08 -6.48
CA THR A 151 -9.33 -15.71 -6.74
C THR A 151 -7.81 -15.62 -6.97
N VAL A 152 -7.09 -16.74 -6.98
CA VAL A 152 -5.70 -16.76 -7.40
C VAL A 152 -5.66 -16.56 -8.92
N HIS A 153 -5.46 -15.31 -9.34
CA HIS A 153 -5.00 -15.00 -10.68
C HIS A 153 -3.72 -15.82 -10.88
N GLY A 154 -3.73 -16.77 -11.81
CA GLY A 154 -2.52 -17.54 -12.13
C GLY A 154 -1.36 -16.59 -12.42
N SER A 155 -0.11 -17.02 -12.21
CA SER A 155 1.02 -16.20 -12.62
C SER A 155 0.98 -16.05 -14.14
N SER A 156 0.60 -14.88 -14.63
CA SER A 156 0.74 -14.53 -16.04
C SER A 156 2.22 -14.37 -16.36
N THR A 157 2.92 -15.48 -16.58
CA THR A 157 4.33 -15.48 -17.01
C THR A 157 4.51 -15.18 -18.50
N MET A 158 3.43 -14.83 -19.20
CA MET A 158 3.49 -14.26 -20.55
C MET A 158 2.55 -13.06 -20.62
N LEU A 159 3.12 -11.87 -20.44
CA LEU A 159 2.42 -10.61 -20.70
C LEU A 159 2.42 -10.26 -22.20
N ASP A 160 3.19 -10.98 -23.02
CA ASP A 160 3.30 -10.76 -24.46
C ASP A 160 2.72 -11.91 -25.28
N PRO A 161 2.19 -11.62 -26.48
CA PRO A 161 1.79 -12.63 -27.46
C PRO A 161 2.95 -13.61 -27.68
N MET A 162 2.71 -14.89 -27.40
CA MET A 162 3.69 -15.93 -27.64
C MET A 162 3.84 -16.10 -29.16
N GLU A 163 4.82 -15.43 -29.77
CA GLU A 163 5.23 -15.77 -31.13
C GLU A 163 5.76 -17.21 -31.13
N SER A 164 4.93 -18.14 -31.59
CA SER A 164 5.24 -19.57 -31.68
C SER A 164 6.15 -19.87 -32.88
N GLN A 165 7.32 -19.24 -32.94
CA GLN A 165 8.29 -19.59 -33.98
C GLN A 165 8.95 -20.92 -33.64
N LEU A 166 8.82 -21.91 -34.54
CA LEU A 166 9.50 -23.19 -34.42
C LEU A 166 11.02 -22.98 -34.42
N LYS A 167 11.66 -23.14 -33.26
CA LYS A 167 13.13 -23.08 -33.13
C LYS A 167 13.73 -24.31 -33.83
N ARG A 168 14.06 -24.19 -35.12
CA ARG A 168 14.79 -25.24 -35.87
C ARG A 168 16.14 -25.47 -35.19
N ARG A 169 16.36 -26.69 -34.70
CA ARG A 169 17.69 -27.13 -34.25
C ARG A 169 18.56 -27.38 -35.49
N LYS A 170 19.81 -26.94 -35.47
CA LYS A 170 20.77 -27.21 -36.55
C LYS A 170 20.95 -28.72 -36.66
N ALA A 171 20.75 -29.27 -37.85
CA ALA A 171 21.04 -30.68 -38.09
C ALA A 171 22.55 -30.90 -37.94
N ILE A 172 22.93 -31.88 -37.12
CA ILE A 172 24.30 -32.38 -37.09
C ILE A 172 24.44 -33.28 -38.31
N VAL A 173 25.23 -32.84 -39.29
CA VAL A 173 25.64 -33.68 -40.41
C VAL A 173 26.71 -34.63 -39.87
N LEU A 174 26.41 -35.93 -39.86
CA LEU A 174 27.37 -36.99 -39.61
C LEU A 174 28.17 -37.29 -40.88
#